data_AF-A0A955SVP2-F1
#
_entry.id   AF-A0A955SVP2-F1
#
_cell.length_a   1.000
_cell.length_b   1.000
_cell.length_c   1.000
_cell.angle_alpha   90.00
_cell.angle_beta   90.00
_cell.angle_gamma   90.00
#
_symmetry.space_group_name_H-M   'P 1'
#
loop_
_entity.id
_entity.type
_entity.pdbx_description
1 polymer ?
#
loop_
_entity_poly.entity_id
_entity_poly.type
_entity_poly.pdbx_seq_one_letter_code
_entity_poly.pdbx_strand_id
1 'polypeptide(L)'
;MRIVIFLLLGQILTIAESWAADEPDRREQSIEAIIHGEGLMPWQEPGVSEKEKAFRVKIEERKTAMLQRRDHVERPTLIPQEALDRVRAKAEEDDSVRGWIQSSVNLADYLIDQGTEYVVKMIPELTPCNSYGFTCPHCVGKKSQEAVGSRLIEWSYRDPDHIACEACGQTYPCEDYPETTTLQAPRSGQSFTYFMNPKEKANPENRTGELAYHWVGYPVHMSFSGMVREKKITFMKGALNSLAFAYAFTGDSKYAEKTKEVLLRFAECYPNWLYHDYWDTIADCDPMYAAWHDKSLPLEWKRHLSANAYRGDTLEKAAMLQTYWGCGRIHPSTDGISGLNMICVAYDLVAEAKKEDGSSVWNEEEKLKVERDFILEYVIGAEPFVGGEGRADEDNN
;
A
#
# COMPACT_ATOMS: atom_id res chain seq x y z
N MET A 1 57.11 30.50 35.98
CA MET A 1 56.47 31.06 34.78
C MET A 1 55.19 30.28 34.56
N ARG A 2 54.06 30.86 34.94
CA ARG A 2 52.73 30.23 35.04
C ARG A 2 51.81 30.94 34.04
N ILE A 3 50.88 30.17 33.46
CA ILE A 3 49.65 30.59 32.75
C ILE A 3 49.86 31.01 31.30
N VAL A 4 49.37 30.21 30.34
CA VAL A 4 48.25 30.55 29.40
C VAL A 4 47.76 29.23 28.76
N ILE A 5 46.74 28.59 29.36
CA ILE A 5 45.85 27.61 28.71
C ILE A 5 44.45 28.02 29.15
N PHE A 6 43.86 29.00 28.47
CA PHE A 6 42.45 29.41 28.64
C PHE A 6 42.09 30.31 27.46
N LEU A 7 41.77 29.73 26.29
CA LEU A 7 41.15 30.48 25.17
C LEU A 7 40.57 29.58 24.06
N LEU A 8 40.14 28.35 24.38
CA LEU A 8 39.53 27.43 23.39
C LEU A 8 38.23 26.76 23.86
N LEU A 9 37.65 27.18 24.99
CA LEU A 9 36.37 26.66 25.50
C LEU A 9 35.20 27.64 25.37
N GLY A 10 35.43 28.86 24.86
CA GLY A 10 34.42 29.93 24.79
C GLY A 10 33.60 30.00 23.49
N GLN A 11 33.90 29.18 22.47
CA GLN A 11 33.20 29.23 21.18
C GLN A 11 32.40 27.96 20.84
N ILE A 12 32.43 26.92 21.69
CA ILE A 12 31.62 25.70 21.49
C ILE A 12 30.28 25.78 22.27
N LEU A 13 30.15 26.73 23.20
CA LEU A 13 28.94 26.87 24.03
C LEU A 13 27.85 27.79 23.44
N THR A 14 28.07 28.41 22.28
CA THR A 14 27.10 29.35 21.66
C THR A 14 26.30 28.77 20.48
N ILE A 15 26.46 27.48 20.13
CA ILE A 15 25.67 26.82 19.07
C ILE A 15 24.63 25.84 19.64
N ALA A 16 24.74 25.43 20.90
CA ALA A 16 23.80 24.49 21.52
C ALA A 16 22.54 25.14 22.11
N GLU A 17 22.52 26.47 22.30
CA GLU A 17 21.41 27.18 22.95
C GLU A 17 20.35 27.75 21.98
N SER A 18 20.49 27.59 20.66
CA SER A 18 19.51 28.12 19.68
C SER A 18 18.43 27.14 19.22
N TRP A 19 18.29 25.97 19.86
CA TRP A 19 17.42 24.87 19.37
C TRP A 19 16.14 24.67 20.20
N ALA A 20 15.89 25.56 21.16
CA ALA A 20 14.58 25.66 21.80
C ALA A 20 13.72 26.63 20.96
N ALA A 21 13.36 26.21 19.74
CA ALA A 21 12.28 26.85 19.00
C ALA A 21 11.00 26.75 19.84
N ASP A 22 10.23 27.84 19.95
CA ASP A 22 8.90 27.78 20.56
C ASP A 22 8.02 26.78 19.76
N GLU A 23 7.02 26.19 20.42
CA GLU A 23 6.15 25.14 19.84
C GLU A 23 5.54 25.53 18.46
N PRO A 24 5.07 26.78 18.24
CA PRO A 24 4.58 27.22 16.92
C PRO A 24 5.67 27.25 15.85
N ASP A 25 6.90 27.62 16.22
CA ASP A 25 8.05 27.71 15.31
C ASP A 25 8.49 26.31 14.86
N ARG A 26 8.52 25.33 15.79
CA ARG A 26 8.80 23.93 15.42
C ARG A 26 7.73 23.34 14.49
N ARG A 27 6.46 23.69 14.68
CA ARG A 27 5.37 23.23 13.81
C ARG A 27 5.55 23.71 12.38
N GLU A 28 5.79 25.00 12.19
CA GLU A 28 5.96 25.60 10.86
C GLU A 28 7.22 25.07 10.18
N GLN A 29 8.35 24.99 10.89
CA GLN A 29 9.58 24.37 10.36
C GLN A 29 9.36 22.92 9.95
N SER A 30 8.55 22.17 10.70
CA SER A 30 8.24 20.78 10.36
C SER A 30 7.44 20.67 9.07
N ILE A 31 6.39 21.48 8.93
CA ILE A 31 5.57 21.48 7.71
C ILE A 31 6.42 21.87 6.51
N GLU A 32 7.23 22.91 6.63
CA GLU A 32 8.11 23.40 5.56
C GLU A 32 9.08 22.31 5.10
N ALA A 33 9.78 21.66 6.03
CA ALA A 33 10.70 20.57 5.69
C ALA A 33 9.97 19.42 4.97
N ILE A 34 8.79 19.01 5.45
CA ILE A 34 8.04 17.89 4.87
C ILE A 34 7.57 18.19 3.45
N ILE A 35 6.95 19.35 3.20
CA ILE A 35 6.36 19.69 1.89
C ILE A 35 7.44 19.94 0.82
N HIS A 36 8.69 20.19 1.24
CA HIS A 36 9.86 20.27 0.38
C HIS A 36 10.61 18.95 0.22
N GLY A 37 10.10 17.86 0.81
CA GLY A 37 10.67 16.53 0.66
C GLY A 37 11.99 16.36 1.42
N GLU A 38 12.19 17.10 2.50
CA GLU A 38 13.33 16.88 3.38
C GLU A 38 13.19 15.56 4.15
N GLY A 39 14.34 15.00 4.55
CA GLY A 39 14.40 13.74 5.30
C GLY A 39 14.05 13.92 6.78
N LEU A 40 14.91 13.38 7.66
CA LEU A 40 14.76 13.60 9.10
C LEU A 40 15.20 15.01 9.46
N MET A 41 14.34 15.71 10.20
CA MET A 41 14.70 16.98 10.82
C MET A 41 15.57 16.73 12.06
N PRO A 42 16.38 17.71 12.51
CA PRO A 42 17.40 17.46 13.53
C PRO A 42 16.86 17.06 14.91
N TRP A 43 15.57 17.32 15.19
CA TRP A 43 14.90 16.93 16.42
C TRP A 43 14.14 15.61 16.32
N GLN A 44 14.19 14.93 15.16
CA GLN A 44 13.53 13.65 14.95
C GLN A 44 14.49 12.50 15.24
N GLU A 45 13.95 11.46 15.87
CA GLU A 45 14.67 10.19 15.99
C GLU A 45 14.38 9.29 14.78
N PRO A 46 15.41 8.67 14.19
CA PRO A 46 15.23 7.70 13.12
C PRO A 46 14.51 6.44 13.60
N GLY A 47 13.80 5.78 12.68
CA GLY A 47 13.21 4.46 12.89
C GLY A 47 11.95 4.44 13.75
N VAL A 48 11.55 3.23 14.14
CA VAL A 48 10.28 2.94 14.83
C VAL A 48 10.34 3.35 16.30
N SER A 49 9.35 4.10 16.78
CA SER A 49 9.29 4.56 18.18
C SER A 49 8.96 3.42 19.15
N GLU A 50 9.25 3.61 20.45
CA GLU A 50 8.88 2.63 21.49
C GLU A 50 7.36 2.40 21.59
N LYS A 51 6.54 3.42 21.28
CA LYS A 51 5.08 3.27 21.23
C LYS A 51 4.65 2.34 20.10
N GLU A 52 5.21 2.51 18.91
CA GLU A 52 4.94 1.65 17.76
C GLU A 52 5.44 0.23 18.02
N LYS A 53 6.65 0.04 18.56
CA LYS A 53 7.17 -1.29 18.93
C LYS A 53 6.27 -1.99 19.95
N ALA A 54 5.90 -1.31 21.02
CA ALA A 54 5.03 -1.87 22.06
C ALA A 54 3.65 -2.23 21.50
N PHE A 55 3.12 -1.43 20.57
CA PHE A 55 1.88 -1.75 19.86
C PHE A 55 2.03 -2.96 18.95
N ARG A 56 3.08 -3.03 18.12
CA ARG A 56 3.36 -4.16 17.23
C ARG A 56 3.51 -5.47 18.01
N VAL A 57 4.20 -5.46 19.15
CA VAL A 57 4.30 -6.64 20.03
C VAL A 57 2.91 -7.15 20.43
N LYS A 58 1.99 -6.28 20.85
CA LYS A 58 0.62 -6.68 21.21
C LYS A 58 -0.13 -7.26 20.02
N ILE A 59 0.03 -6.69 18.82
CA ILE A 59 -0.59 -7.20 17.60
C ILE A 59 -0.05 -8.60 17.27
N GLU A 60 1.27 -8.82 17.36
CA GLU A 60 1.87 -10.12 17.08
C GLU A 60 1.52 -11.20 18.13
N GLU A 61 1.45 -10.83 19.41
CA GLU A 61 0.94 -11.69 20.49
C GLU A 61 -0.51 -12.09 20.22
N ARG A 62 -1.34 -11.14 19.77
CA ARG A 62 -2.74 -11.38 19.44
C ARG A 62 -2.90 -12.30 18.24
N LYS A 63 -2.17 -12.06 17.14
CA LYS A 63 -2.15 -12.97 15.99
C LYS A 63 -1.74 -14.39 16.41
N THR A 64 -0.69 -14.51 17.22
CA THR A 64 -0.24 -15.79 17.78
C THR A 64 -1.35 -16.48 18.55
N ALA A 65 -2.05 -15.74 19.43
CA ALA A 65 -3.16 -16.29 20.21
C ALA A 65 -4.37 -16.69 19.34
N MET A 66 -4.67 -15.96 18.25
CA MET A 66 -5.72 -16.33 17.28
C MET A 66 -5.35 -17.61 16.55
N LEU A 67 -4.09 -17.73 16.11
CA LEU A 67 -3.59 -18.92 15.41
C LEU A 67 -3.52 -20.15 16.31
N GLN A 68 -3.22 -20.00 17.61
CA GLN A 68 -3.24 -21.10 18.58
C GLN A 68 -4.65 -21.60 18.91
N ARG A 69 -5.66 -20.73 18.79
CA ARG A 69 -7.07 -21.05 19.04
C ARG A 69 -7.79 -21.55 17.79
N ARG A 70 -7.13 -21.57 16.63
CA ARG A 70 -7.78 -21.98 15.38
C ARG A 70 -8.08 -23.48 15.43
N ASP A 71 -9.30 -23.83 15.06
CA ASP A 71 -9.66 -25.22 14.86
C ASP A 71 -8.92 -25.79 13.64
N HIS A 72 -8.71 -27.10 13.64
CA HIS A 72 -8.30 -27.78 12.41
C HIS A 72 -9.47 -27.75 11.43
N VAL A 73 -9.29 -27.01 10.33
CA VAL A 73 -10.28 -26.90 9.27
C VAL A 73 -9.88 -27.86 8.14
N GLU A 74 -10.77 -28.78 7.80
CA GLU A 74 -10.62 -29.58 6.58
C GLU A 74 -10.85 -28.67 5.36
N ARG A 75 -9.85 -28.62 4.48
CA ARG A 75 -9.84 -27.72 3.32
C ARG A 75 -10.01 -28.50 2.00
N PRO A 76 -10.63 -27.88 0.97
CA PRO A 76 -11.22 -26.55 0.97
C PRO A 76 -12.57 -26.50 1.70
N THR A 77 -12.84 -25.41 2.41
CA THR A 77 -14.10 -25.18 3.15
C THR A 77 -14.93 -24.03 2.58
N LEU A 78 -14.29 -23.01 2.01
CA LEU A 78 -14.97 -21.80 1.51
C LEU A 78 -15.69 -22.07 0.19
N ILE A 79 -15.15 -22.98 -0.61
CA ILE A 79 -15.79 -23.53 -1.81
C ILE A 79 -15.83 -25.06 -1.66
N PRO A 80 -16.97 -25.63 -1.26
CA PRO A 80 -17.08 -27.07 -1.07
C PRO A 80 -16.81 -27.84 -2.35
N GLN A 81 -16.28 -29.06 -2.23
CA GLN A 81 -15.97 -29.92 -3.38
C GLN A 81 -17.19 -30.14 -4.29
N GLU A 82 -18.38 -30.30 -3.71
CA GLU A 82 -19.65 -30.43 -4.44
C GLU A 82 -19.94 -29.23 -5.37
N ALA A 83 -19.54 -28.02 -4.97
CA ALA A 83 -19.71 -26.83 -5.81
C ALA A 83 -18.76 -26.87 -7.02
N LEU A 84 -17.51 -27.29 -6.82
CA LEU A 84 -16.56 -27.50 -7.90
C LEU A 84 -17.03 -28.59 -8.87
N ASP A 85 -17.58 -29.69 -8.35
CA ASP A 85 -18.11 -30.79 -9.16
C ASP A 85 -19.30 -30.36 -10.01
N ARG A 86 -20.21 -29.54 -9.45
CA ARG A 86 -21.30 -28.93 -10.24
C ARG A 86 -20.78 -28.06 -11.37
N VAL A 87 -19.73 -27.27 -11.14
CA VAL A 87 -19.12 -26.43 -12.18
C VAL A 87 -18.47 -27.31 -13.27
N ARG A 88 -17.76 -28.38 -12.89
CA ARG A 88 -17.16 -29.33 -13.85
C ARG A 88 -18.23 -30.00 -14.71
N ALA A 89 -19.27 -30.56 -14.10
CA ALA A 89 -20.37 -31.19 -14.83
C ALA A 89 -21.04 -30.19 -15.79
N LYS A 90 -21.27 -28.95 -15.34
CA LYS A 90 -21.85 -27.91 -16.18
C LYS A 90 -20.93 -27.51 -17.35
N ALA A 91 -19.61 -27.55 -17.19
CA ALA A 91 -18.65 -27.26 -18.26
C ALA A 91 -18.65 -28.30 -19.39
N GLU A 92 -19.13 -29.52 -19.14
CA GLU A 92 -19.32 -30.54 -20.17
C GLU A 92 -20.44 -30.13 -21.15
N GLU A 93 -21.45 -29.44 -20.66
CA GLU A 93 -22.66 -29.08 -21.41
C GLU A 93 -22.71 -27.62 -21.88
N ASP A 94 -21.93 -26.73 -21.25
CA ASP A 94 -22.04 -25.28 -21.41
C ASP A 94 -20.69 -24.64 -21.79
N ASP A 95 -20.60 -24.16 -23.04
CA ASP A 95 -19.41 -23.52 -23.59
C ASP A 95 -19.00 -22.26 -22.81
N SER A 96 -19.94 -21.55 -22.19
CA SER A 96 -19.64 -20.33 -21.42
C SER A 96 -18.92 -20.67 -20.11
N VAL A 97 -19.35 -21.74 -19.44
CA VAL A 97 -18.71 -22.24 -18.22
C VAL A 97 -17.34 -22.82 -18.55
N ARG A 98 -17.25 -23.60 -19.64
CA ARG A 98 -15.96 -24.11 -20.13
C ARG A 98 -14.99 -22.98 -20.47
N GLY A 99 -15.47 -21.93 -21.15
CA GLY A 99 -14.70 -20.75 -21.49
C GLY A 99 -14.21 -19.98 -20.26
N TRP A 100 -15.03 -19.88 -19.21
CA TRP A 100 -14.63 -19.28 -17.94
C TRP A 100 -13.50 -20.06 -17.25
N ILE A 101 -13.61 -21.40 -17.15
CA ILE A 101 -12.53 -22.24 -16.62
C ILE A 101 -11.26 -22.06 -17.45
N GLN A 102 -11.36 -22.13 -18.77
CA GLN A 102 -10.21 -21.99 -19.67
C GLN A 102 -9.57 -20.61 -19.54
N SER A 103 -10.33 -19.55 -19.32
CA SER A 103 -9.78 -18.21 -19.09
C SER A 103 -8.92 -18.13 -17.82
N SER A 104 -9.32 -18.84 -16.77
CA SER A 104 -8.56 -18.94 -15.52
C SER A 104 -7.25 -19.71 -15.74
N VAL A 105 -7.32 -20.84 -16.45
CA VAL A 105 -6.14 -21.63 -16.83
C VAL A 105 -5.18 -20.82 -17.69
N ASN A 106 -5.67 -20.11 -18.72
CA ASN A 106 -4.83 -19.32 -19.61
C ASN A 106 -4.07 -18.19 -18.87
N LEU A 107 -4.73 -17.51 -17.92
CA LEU A 107 -4.06 -16.50 -17.10
C LEU A 107 -3.04 -17.14 -16.15
N ALA A 108 -3.38 -18.29 -15.56
CA ALA A 108 -2.51 -19.04 -14.68
C ALA A 108 -1.24 -19.54 -15.40
N ASP A 109 -1.39 -20.10 -16.60
CA ASP A 109 -0.27 -20.51 -17.45
C ASP A 109 0.63 -19.32 -17.82
N TYR A 110 0.03 -18.19 -18.21
CA TYR A 110 0.81 -16.97 -18.45
C TYR A 110 1.69 -16.59 -17.25
N LEU A 111 1.13 -16.61 -16.04
CA LEU A 111 1.87 -16.25 -14.81
C LEU A 111 2.96 -17.27 -14.46
N ILE A 112 2.75 -18.54 -14.76
CA ILE A 112 3.77 -19.58 -14.63
C ILE A 112 4.92 -19.29 -15.59
N ASP A 113 4.62 -18.99 -16.85
CA ASP A 113 5.60 -18.72 -17.90
C ASP A 113 6.48 -17.49 -17.60
N GLN A 114 5.98 -16.52 -16.82
CA GLN A 114 6.77 -15.34 -16.45
C GLN A 114 7.86 -15.60 -15.39
N GLY A 115 7.78 -16.70 -14.64
CA GLY A 115 8.72 -17.02 -13.56
C GLY A 115 8.59 -16.12 -12.31
N THR A 116 9.56 -16.21 -11.41
CA THR A 116 9.50 -15.58 -10.07
C THR A 116 9.84 -14.11 -10.04
N GLU A 117 10.78 -13.68 -10.87
CA GLU A 117 11.13 -12.26 -11.00
C GLU A 117 9.93 -11.40 -11.38
N TYR A 118 8.99 -11.96 -12.16
CA TYR A 118 7.75 -11.28 -12.48
C TYR A 118 6.86 -11.08 -11.25
N VAL A 119 6.73 -12.08 -10.37
CA VAL A 119 5.96 -11.94 -9.12
C VAL A 119 6.56 -10.84 -8.24
N VAL A 120 7.89 -10.81 -8.09
CA VAL A 120 8.61 -9.77 -7.33
C VAL A 120 8.38 -8.38 -7.94
N LYS A 121 8.44 -8.26 -9.27
CA LYS A 121 8.20 -7.00 -10.00
C LYS A 121 6.76 -6.52 -9.89
N MET A 122 5.79 -7.43 -9.81
CA MET A 122 4.36 -7.11 -9.74
C MET A 122 3.87 -6.83 -8.32
N ILE A 123 4.61 -7.30 -7.31
CA ILE A 123 4.35 -7.02 -5.89
C ILE A 123 5.61 -6.38 -5.31
N PRO A 124 5.84 -5.09 -5.58
CA PRO A 124 7.04 -4.39 -5.14
C PRO A 124 7.00 -4.09 -3.64
N GLU A 125 8.18 -3.90 -3.03
CA GLU A 125 8.31 -3.52 -1.61
C GLU A 125 7.83 -2.10 -1.34
N LEU A 126 8.02 -1.18 -2.30
CA LEU A 126 7.59 0.20 -2.17
C LEU A 126 6.06 0.30 -2.18
N THR A 127 5.52 1.07 -1.23
CA THR A 127 4.08 1.29 -1.05
C THR A 127 3.44 1.77 -2.37
N PRO A 128 2.27 1.21 -2.77
CA PRO A 128 1.52 1.75 -3.91
C PRO A 128 1.02 3.16 -3.60
N CYS A 129 0.76 3.94 -4.66
CA CYS A 129 -0.10 5.13 -4.51
C CYS A 129 -1.51 4.72 -4.94
N ASN A 130 -2.29 5.66 -5.48
CA ASN A 130 -3.64 5.40 -5.92
C ASN A 130 -3.93 6.09 -7.24
N SER A 131 -4.98 5.63 -7.91
CA SER A 131 -5.43 6.21 -9.18
C SER A 131 -6.54 7.26 -9.04
N TYR A 132 -6.93 7.64 -7.82
CA TYR A 132 -7.87 8.73 -7.61
C TYR A 132 -7.24 10.06 -8.02
N GLY A 133 -8.08 10.98 -8.50
CA GLY A 133 -7.59 12.27 -8.96
C GLY A 133 -6.66 12.26 -10.17
N PHE A 134 -6.44 11.10 -10.82
CA PHE A 134 -5.59 11.02 -12.00
C PHE A 134 -5.98 12.05 -13.06
N THR A 135 -4.98 12.83 -13.46
CA THR A 135 -5.08 13.90 -14.43
C THR A 135 -3.97 13.71 -15.46
N CYS A 136 -4.35 13.49 -16.72
CA CYS A 136 -3.37 13.41 -17.80
C CYS A 136 -2.81 14.80 -18.12
N PRO A 137 -1.55 15.14 -17.77
CA PRO A 137 -1.01 16.48 -18.01
C PRO A 137 -0.87 16.83 -19.51
N HIS A 138 -0.89 15.83 -20.39
CA HIS A 138 -0.80 16.06 -21.83
C HIS A 138 -2.11 16.62 -22.43
N CYS A 139 -3.26 16.17 -21.93
CA CYS A 139 -4.54 16.49 -22.57
C CYS A 139 -5.60 17.10 -21.65
N VAL A 140 -5.29 17.32 -20.37
CA VAL A 140 -6.18 18.04 -19.44
C VAL A 140 -6.59 19.39 -20.01
N GLY A 141 -7.88 19.70 -19.92
CA GLY A 141 -8.49 20.91 -20.49
C GLY A 141 -8.70 20.89 -22.00
N LYS A 142 -8.28 19.81 -22.69
CA LYS A 142 -8.48 19.63 -24.14
C LYS A 142 -9.30 18.37 -24.47
N LYS A 143 -8.86 17.20 -23.97
CA LYS A 143 -9.51 15.90 -24.20
C LYS A 143 -10.00 15.22 -22.92
N SER A 144 -9.47 15.62 -21.76
CA SER A 144 -9.95 15.18 -20.46
C SER A 144 -10.19 16.37 -19.54
N GLN A 145 -11.00 16.15 -18.52
CA GLN A 145 -11.10 17.07 -17.40
C GLN A 145 -9.95 16.82 -16.41
N GLU A 146 -9.80 17.74 -15.47
CA GLU A 146 -8.96 17.55 -14.31
C GLU A 146 -9.57 16.47 -13.41
N ALA A 147 -8.72 15.65 -12.80
CA ALA A 147 -9.07 14.65 -11.80
C ALA A 147 -10.15 13.63 -12.20
N VAL A 148 -10.12 13.16 -13.45
CA VAL A 148 -11.01 12.09 -13.94
C VAL A 148 -10.78 10.77 -13.18
N GLY A 149 -9.56 10.53 -12.71
CA GLY A 149 -9.22 9.34 -11.93
C GLY A 149 -9.03 8.10 -12.79
N SER A 150 -9.23 6.94 -12.16
CA SER A 150 -8.95 5.61 -12.72
C SER A 150 -9.57 5.32 -14.08
N ARG A 151 -10.70 5.94 -14.43
CA ARG A 151 -11.37 5.78 -15.73
C ARG A 151 -10.57 6.31 -16.92
N LEU A 152 -9.53 7.11 -16.67
CA LEU A 152 -8.68 7.63 -17.72
C LEU A 152 -7.40 6.77 -17.89
N ILE A 153 -7.23 5.73 -17.08
CA ILE A 153 -6.02 4.90 -17.05
C ILE A 153 -6.28 3.58 -17.77
N GLU A 154 -5.58 3.38 -18.86
CA GLU A 154 -5.37 2.08 -19.48
C GLU A 154 -4.08 1.46 -18.94
N TRP A 155 -4.12 0.19 -18.55
CA TRP A 155 -2.97 -0.56 -18.08
C TRP A 155 -3.10 -2.04 -18.48
N SER A 156 -1.98 -2.69 -18.77
CA SER A 156 -1.94 -4.10 -19.14
C SER A 156 -0.86 -4.83 -18.36
N TYR A 157 -1.20 -6.00 -17.83
CA TYR A 157 -0.22 -6.89 -17.20
C TYR A 157 0.85 -7.41 -18.17
N ARG A 158 0.65 -7.23 -19.48
CA ARG A 158 1.65 -7.58 -20.52
C ARG A 158 2.66 -6.47 -20.79
N ASP A 159 2.34 -5.24 -20.38
CA ASP A 159 3.26 -4.10 -20.33
C ASP A 159 3.12 -3.43 -18.95
N PRO A 160 3.58 -4.12 -17.90
CA PRO A 160 3.15 -3.81 -16.54
C PRO A 160 3.76 -2.53 -15.99
N ASP A 161 4.78 -1.95 -16.65
CA ASP A 161 5.50 -0.78 -16.16
C ASP A 161 4.94 0.55 -16.67
N HIS A 162 3.91 0.50 -17.51
CA HIS A 162 3.35 1.68 -18.16
C HIS A 162 1.84 1.78 -17.97
N ILE A 163 1.36 3.01 -17.81
CA ILE A 163 -0.05 3.37 -17.95
C ILE A 163 -0.23 4.28 -19.16
N ALA A 164 -1.35 4.19 -19.84
CA ALA A 164 -1.72 5.09 -20.92
C ALA A 164 -3.01 5.87 -20.59
N CYS A 165 -3.11 7.09 -21.11
CA CYS A 165 -4.33 7.89 -21.01
C CYS A 165 -5.36 7.43 -22.04
N GLU A 166 -6.51 6.88 -21.63
CA GLU A 166 -7.56 6.40 -22.53
C GLU A 166 -8.07 7.49 -23.50
N ALA A 167 -8.04 8.77 -23.10
CA ALA A 167 -8.53 9.86 -23.95
C ALA A 167 -7.54 10.31 -25.04
N CYS A 168 -6.23 10.11 -24.86
CA CYS A 168 -5.23 10.65 -25.79
C CYS A 168 -4.07 9.74 -26.17
N GLY A 169 -3.93 8.58 -25.53
CA GLY A 169 -2.88 7.60 -25.77
C GLY A 169 -1.51 7.95 -25.18
N GLN A 170 -1.36 9.06 -24.47
CA GLN A 170 -0.08 9.40 -23.82
C GLN A 170 0.26 8.35 -22.76
N THR A 171 1.49 7.84 -22.82
CA THR A 171 2.03 6.83 -21.90
C THR A 171 2.85 7.47 -20.78
N TYR A 172 2.77 6.92 -19.58
CA TYR A 172 3.53 7.30 -18.40
C TYR A 172 4.09 6.06 -17.69
N PRO A 173 5.21 6.15 -16.96
CA PRO A 173 6.13 7.31 -16.90
C PRO A 173 6.76 7.66 -18.25
N CYS A 174 7.14 8.93 -18.47
CA CYS A 174 7.81 9.38 -19.69
C CYS A 174 8.66 10.64 -19.45
N GLU A 175 9.58 10.94 -20.36
CA GLU A 175 10.52 12.08 -20.24
C GLU A 175 9.85 13.45 -20.33
N ASP A 176 8.75 13.58 -21.08
CA ASP A 176 8.04 14.85 -21.25
C ASP A 176 7.30 15.28 -19.97
N TYR A 177 6.94 14.31 -19.12
CA TYR A 177 6.23 14.52 -17.86
C TYR A 177 6.96 13.82 -16.70
N PRO A 178 8.18 14.26 -16.36
CA PRO A 178 9.01 13.56 -15.39
C PRO A 178 8.50 13.81 -13.95
N GLU A 179 8.57 12.77 -13.12
CA GLU A 179 8.32 12.85 -11.68
C GLU A 179 9.57 13.37 -10.96
N THR A 180 9.70 14.69 -10.86
CA THR A 180 10.92 15.34 -10.34
C THR A 180 10.86 15.71 -8.87
N THR A 181 9.67 15.70 -8.26
CA THR A 181 9.49 16.02 -6.84
C THR A 181 9.44 14.74 -6.03
N THR A 182 10.15 14.72 -4.91
CA THR A 182 10.19 13.56 -4.02
C THR A 182 9.54 13.90 -2.69
N LEU A 183 8.67 13.02 -2.20
CA LEU A 183 8.19 13.00 -0.83
C LEU A 183 8.97 11.93 -0.07
N GLN A 184 9.67 12.33 1.00
CA GLN A 184 10.45 11.42 1.83
C GLN A 184 9.61 10.88 2.98
N ALA A 185 9.70 9.56 3.18
CA ALA A 185 9.20 8.85 4.36
C ALA A 185 10.42 8.22 5.08
N PRO A 186 11.26 9.04 5.74
CA PRO A 186 12.55 8.61 6.25
C PRO A 186 12.49 7.62 7.42
N ARG A 187 11.38 7.53 8.17
CA ARG A 187 11.25 6.55 9.27
C ARG A 187 11.10 5.13 8.72
N SER A 188 10.41 5.00 7.60
CA SER A 188 10.25 3.76 6.84
C SER A 188 11.33 3.53 5.77
N GLY A 189 12.11 4.55 5.45
CA GLY A 189 13.13 4.49 4.40
C GLY A 189 12.56 4.49 2.98
N GLN A 190 11.30 4.91 2.80
CA GLN A 190 10.65 4.96 1.49
C GLN A 190 10.68 6.37 0.91
N SER A 191 10.69 6.46 -0.42
CA SER A 191 10.63 7.72 -1.15
C SER A 191 9.61 7.60 -2.29
N PHE A 192 8.79 8.62 -2.46
CA PHE A 192 7.72 8.66 -3.47
C PHE A 192 7.95 9.82 -4.43
N THR A 193 7.81 9.57 -5.73
CA THR A 193 8.04 10.58 -6.77
C THR A 193 6.72 11.06 -7.37
N TYR A 194 6.65 12.36 -7.63
CA TYR A 194 5.48 13.04 -8.13
C TYR A 194 5.83 13.99 -9.28
N PHE A 195 4.94 14.05 -10.26
CA PHE A 195 4.93 15.07 -11.29
C PHE A 195 4.31 16.36 -10.76
N MET A 196 5.05 17.46 -10.86
CA MET A 196 4.54 18.81 -10.63
C MET A 196 4.03 19.41 -11.93
N ASN A 197 2.83 19.99 -11.89
CA ASN A 197 2.26 20.63 -13.07
C ASN A 197 3.00 21.95 -13.42
N PRO A 198 2.78 22.53 -14.62
CA PRO A 198 3.50 23.74 -15.04
C PRO A 198 3.33 24.95 -14.10
N LYS A 199 2.17 25.10 -13.44
CA LYS A 199 1.92 26.21 -12.50
C LYS A 199 2.75 26.05 -11.24
N GLU A 200 2.81 24.83 -10.70
CA GLU A 200 3.62 24.51 -9.53
C GLU A 200 5.12 24.63 -9.83
N LYS A 201 5.56 24.16 -11.01
CA LYS A 201 6.95 24.31 -11.47
C LYS A 201 7.38 25.77 -11.61
N ALA A 202 6.46 26.64 -12.04
CA ALA A 202 6.71 28.07 -12.13
C ALA A 202 6.76 28.79 -10.76
N ASN A 203 6.26 28.16 -9.71
CA ASN A 203 6.17 28.73 -8.36
C ASN A 203 6.63 27.69 -7.32
N PRO A 204 7.91 27.27 -7.35
CA PRO A 204 8.38 26.14 -6.55
C PRO A 204 8.27 26.36 -5.03
N GLU A 205 8.32 27.61 -4.57
CA GLU A 205 8.15 27.99 -3.16
C GLU A 205 6.68 27.95 -2.71
N ASN A 206 5.72 27.94 -3.64
CA ASN A 206 4.31 27.88 -3.28
C ASN A 206 3.87 26.41 -3.11
N ARG A 207 4.03 25.90 -1.90
CA ARG A 207 3.58 24.57 -1.47
C ARG A 207 2.24 24.59 -0.75
N THR A 208 1.43 25.64 -0.92
CA THR A 208 0.08 25.67 -0.32
C THR A 208 -0.84 24.60 -0.91
N GLY A 209 -0.61 24.16 -2.16
CA GLY A 209 -1.47 23.25 -2.91
C GLY A 209 -2.47 23.96 -3.83
N GLU A 210 -2.60 25.29 -3.76
CA GLU A 210 -3.56 26.04 -4.60
C GLU A 210 -3.26 25.95 -6.12
N LEU A 211 -2.01 25.64 -6.47
CA LEU A 211 -1.54 25.51 -7.84
C LEU A 211 -1.57 24.07 -8.36
N ALA A 212 -1.79 23.08 -7.49
CA ALA A 212 -1.87 21.68 -7.85
C ALA A 212 -3.12 21.37 -8.69
N TYR A 213 -3.21 20.14 -9.18
CA TYR A 213 -4.51 19.64 -9.64
C TYR A 213 -5.42 19.40 -8.43
N HIS A 214 -6.73 19.44 -8.64
CA HIS A 214 -7.73 19.36 -7.61
C HIS A 214 -8.74 18.26 -7.91
N TRP A 215 -8.90 17.35 -6.96
CA TRP A 215 -9.97 16.35 -6.98
C TRP A 215 -10.95 16.66 -5.85
N VAL A 216 -12.20 16.95 -6.21
CA VAL A 216 -13.26 17.33 -5.26
C VAL A 216 -12.83 18.51 -4.35
N GLY A 217 -12.04 19.44 -4.90
CA GLY A 217 -11.55 20.62 -4.19
C GLY A 217 -10.30 20.42 -3.32
N TYR A 218 -9.73 19.22 -3.29
CA TYR A 218 -8.47 18.92 -2.57
C TYR A 218 -7.28 18.82 -3.53
N PRO A 219 -6.12 19.37 -3.18
CA PRO A 219 -4.92 19.29 -4.00
C PRO A 219 -4.45 17.83 -4.12
N VAL A 220 -4.08 17.41 -5.32
CA VAL A 220 -3.56 16.06 -5.63
C VAL A 220 -2.33 16.16 -6.54
N HIS A 221 -1.36 15.28 -6.33
CA HIS A 221 -0.11 15.22 -7.09
C HIS A 221 0.00 13.88 -7.81
N MET A 222 0.47 13.90 -9.05
CA MET A 222 0.45 12.68 -9.88
C MET A 222 1.71 11.85 -9.65
N SER A 223 1.56 10.66 -9.06
CA SER A 223 2.58 9.61 -9.08
C SER A 223 2.22 8.53 -10.10
N PHE A 224 2.66 8.69 -11.35
CA PHE A 224 2.61 7.67 -12.41
C PHE A 224 3.26 6.36 -11.96
N SER A 225 4.44 6.43 -11.35
CA SER A 225 5.12 5.23 -10.84
C SER A 225 4.31 4.58 -9.71
N GLY A 226 3.71 5.38 -8.83
CA GLY A 226 2.81 4.90 -7.77
C GLY A 226 1.53 4.26 -8.30
N MET A 227 0.91 4.84 -9.32
CA MET A 227 -0.26 4.29 -10.01
C MET A 227 0.08 2.97 -10.72
N VAL A 228 1.23 2.87 -11.37
CA VAL A 228 1.72 1.60 -11.94
C VAL A 228 1.83 0.52 -10.86
N ARG A 229 2.39 0.84 -9.68
CA ARG A 229 2.46 -0.11 -8.56
C ARG A 229 1.07 -0.56 -8.10
N GLU A 230 0.12 0.37 -7.95
CA GLU A 230 -1.27 0.07 -7.58
C GLU A 230 -1.92 -0.91 -8.58
N LYS A 231 -1.74 -0.69 -9.89
CA LYS A 231 -2.28 -1.59 -10.93
C LYS A 231 -1.68 -2.98 -10.88
N LYS A 232 -0.36 -3.08 -10.71
CA LYS A 232 0.34 -4.37 -10.58
C LYS A 232 -0.17 -5.17 -9.37
N ILE A 233 -0.25 -4.53 -8.21
CA ILE A 233 -0.71 -5.14 -6.96
C ILE A 233 -2.17 -5.59 -7.08
N THR A 234 -3.03 -4.74 -7.63
CA THR A 234 -4.45 -5.04 -7.83
C THR A 234 -4.65 -6.22 -8.78
N PHE A 235 -3.87 -6.27 -9.86
CA PHE A 235 -3.87 -7.39 -10.79
C PHE A 235 -3.43 -8.70 -10.12
N MET A 236 -2.32 -8.70 -9.37
CA MET A 236 -1.84 -9.91 -8.70
C MET A 236 -2.81 -10.40 -7.63
N LYS A 237 -3.49 -9.49 -6.92
CA LYS A 237 -4.58 -9.83 -6.00
C LYS A 237 -5.72 -10.54 -6.71
N GLY A 238 -6.13 -10.05 -7.88
CA GLY A 238 -7.17 -10.71 -8.71
C GLY A 238 -6.72 -12.04 -9.31
N ALA A 239 -5.46 -12.13 -9.72
CA ALA A 239 -4.87 -13.31 -10.35
C ALA A 239 -4.81 -14.53 -9.43
N LEU A 240 -4.80 -14.33 -8.11
CA LEU A 240 -4.88 -15.42 -7.11
C LEU A 240 -6.10 -16.34 -7.36
N ASN A 241 -7.25 -15.78 -7.73
CA ASN A 241 -8.43 -16.58 -8.06
C ASN A 241 -8.17 -17.45 -9.29
N SER A 242 -7.60 -16.90 -10.36
CA SER A 242 -7.35 -17.67 -11.58
C SER A 242 -6.34 -18.80 -11.36
N LEU A 243 -5.27 -18.55 -10.59
CA LEU A 243 -4.30 -19.58 -10.21
C LEU A 243 -4.94 -20.68 -9.34
N ALA A 244 -5.68 -20.30 -8.30
CA ALA A 244 -6.31 -21.26 -7.40
C ALA A 244 -7.43 -22.06 -8.08
N PHE A 245 -8.24 -21.44 -8.95
CA PHE A 245 -9.23 -22.15 -9.74
C PHE A 245 -8.60 -23.05 -10.80
N ALA A 246 -7.50 -22.63 -11.43
CA ALA A 246 -6.76 -23.50 -12.34
C ALA A 246 -6.29 -24.77 -11.61
N TYR A 247 -5.75 -24.65 -10.40
CA TYR A 247 -5.46 -25.81 -9.54
C TYR A 247 -6.71 -26.64 -9.27
N ALA A 248 -7.77 -26.00 -8.78
CA ALA A 248 -9.01 -26.68 -8.38
C ALA A 248 -9.63 -27.47 -9.54
N PHE A 249 -9.57 -26.99 -10.78
CA PHE A 249 -10.19 -27.67 -11.92
C PHE A 249 -9.29 -28.68 -12.64
N THR A 250 -7.97 -28.48 -12.63
CA THR A 250 -7.03 -29.34 -13.35
C THR A 250 -6.33 -30.37 -12.46
N GLY A 251 -6.19 -30.08 -11.16
CA GLY A 251 -5.40 -30.86 -10.22
C GLY A 251 -3.87 -30.71 -10.36
N ASP A 252 -3.39 -29.88 -11.30
CA ASP A 252 -1.96 -29.73 -11.57
C ASP A 252 -1.30 -28.82 -10.52
N SER A 253 -0.34 -29.37 -9.78
CA SER A 253 0.29 -28.71 -8.64
C SER A 253 1.05 -27.45 -9.00
N LYS A 254 1.47 -27.26 -10.27
CA LYS A 254 2.17 -26.03 -10.71
C LYS A 254 1.35 -24.76 -10.43
N TYR A 255 0.02 -24.84 -10.52
CA TYR A 255 -0.87 -23.72 -10.24
C TYR A 255 -0.94 -23.41 -8.74
N ALA A 256 -0.96 -24.44 -7.88
CA ALA A 256 -0.88 -24.28 -6.44
C ALA A 256 0.48 -23.71 -6.01
N GLU A 257 1.58 -24.18 -6.61
CA GLU A 257 2.93 -23.66 -6.37
C GLU A 257 3.04 -22.17 -6.73
N LYS A 258 2.52 -21.77 -7.90
CA LYS A 258 2.51 -20.34 -8.27
C LYS A 258 1.57 -19.51 -7.39
N THR A 259 0.42 -20.06 -6.96
CA THR A 259 -0.46 -19.40 -5.98
C THR A 259 0.28 -19.13 -4.67
N LYS A 260 0.99 -20.15 -4.15
CA LYS A 260 1.81 -20.05 -2.95
C LYS A 260 2.84 -18.93 -3.05
N GLU A 261 3.56 -18.88 -4.16
CA GLU A 261 4.59 -17.87 -4.41
C GLU A 261 4.03 -16.43 -4.36
N VAL A 262 2.87 -16.20 -4.98
CA VAL A 262 2.19 -14.90 -4.96
C VAL A 262 1.74 -14.54 -3.53
N LEU A 263 1.14 -15.48 -2.79
CA LEU A 263 0.70 -15.26 -1.41
C LEU A 263 1.88 -14.96 -0.46
N LEU A 264 2.99 -15.69 -0.61
CA LEU A 264 4.20 -15.45 0.19
C LEU A 264 4.82 -14.09 -0.10
N ARG A 265 4.79 -13.63 -1.36
CA ARG A 265 5.27 -12.30 -1.72
C ARG A 265 4.39 -11.20 -1.14
N PHE A 266 3.06 -11.38 -1.14
CA PHE A 266 2.18 -10.46 -0.41
C PHE A 266 2.47 -10.44 1.09
N ALA A 267 2.67 -11.60 1.71
CA ALA A 267 3.00 -11.70 3.14
C ALA A 267 4.35 -11.04 3.50
N GLU A 268 5.27 -10.91 2.55
CA GLU A 268 6.52 -10.19 2.72
C GLU A 268 6.35 -8.67 2.60
N CYS A 269 5.61 -8.19 1.59
CA CYS A 269 5.51 -6.76 1.30
C CYS A 269 4.43 -6.05 2.12
N TYR A 270 3.24 -6.64 2.24
CA TYR A 270 2.05 -5.99 2.78
C TYR A 270 2.21 -5.41 4.20
N PRO A 271 2.88 -6.09 5.17
CA PRO A 271 3.14 -5.53 6.48
C PRO A 271 3.93 -4.21 6.47
N ASN A 272 4.70 -3.95 5.40
CA ASN A 272 5.60 -2.83 5.26
C ASN A 272 5.06 -1.70 4.35
N TRP A 273 3.93 -1.92 3.68
CA TRP A 273 3.28 -0.87 2.89
C TRP A 273 2.63 0.16 3.81
N LEU A 274 3.01 1.42 3.65
CA LEU A 274 2.57 2.52 4.48
C LEU A 274 1.08 2.78 4.31
N TYR A 275 0.45 3.14 5.42
CA TYR A 275 -0.93 3.58 5.43
C TYR A 275 -1.04 4.96 4.76
N HIS A 276 -1.91 5.08 3.78
CA HIS A 276 -2.06 6.29 2.98
C HIS A 276 -3.52 6.52 2.60
N ASP A 277 -3.83 7.76 2.20
CA ASP A 277 -5.17 8.15 1.77
C ASP A 277 -5.25 8.52 0.28
N TYR A 278 -6.47 8.69 -0.21
CA TYR A 278 -6.72 9.02 -1.61
C TYR A 278 -6.43 10.49 -1.98
N TRP A 279 -5.90 11.27 -1.03
CA TRP A 279 -5.43 12.64 -1.21
C TRP A 279 -3.91 12.73 -1.05
N ASP A 280 -3.19 11.62 -1.28
CA ASP A 280 -1.73 11.53 -1.27
C ASP A 280 -1.07 11.73 0.10
N THR A 281 -1.82 11.67 1.20
CA THR A 281 -1.23 11.66 2.54
C THR A 281 -0.66 10.28 2.84
N ILE A 282 0.55 10.23 3.40
CA ILE A 282 1.21 8.99 3.81
C ILE A 282 1.58 9.08 5.30
N ALA A 283 1.29 8.03 6.06
CA ALA A 283 1.77 7.87 7.44
C ALA A 283 3.14 7.14 7.43
N ASP A 284 4.21 7.87 7.72
CA ASP A 284 5.59 7.38 7.84
C ASP A 284 5.85 6.78 9.23
N CYS A 285 5.15 5.70 9.54
CA CYS A 285 5.27 4.92 10.78
C CYS A 285 4.86 3.46 10.54
N ASP A 286 4.90 2.61 11.57
CA ASP A 286 4.37 1.24 11.48
C ASP A 286 2.94 1.24 10.88
N PRO A 287 2.68 0.51 9.78
CA PRO A 287 1.40 0.65 9.08
C PRO A 287 0.18 0.19 9.88
N MET A 288 0.34 -0.79 10.79
CA MET A 288 -0.74 -1.21 11.67
C MET A 288 -0.99 -0.14 12.74
N TYR A 289 0.06 0.45 13.29
CA TYR A 289 -0.08 1.58 14.21
C TYR A 289 -0.83 2.74 13.54
N ALA A 290 -0.46 3.09 12.31
CA ALA A 290 -1.12 4.13 11.54
C ALA A 290 -2.64 3.86 11.38
N ALA A 291 -3.01 2.64 11.00
CA ALA A 291 -4.42 2.27 10.82
C ALA A 291 -5.26 2.44 12.10
N TRP A 292 -4.66 2.22 13.28
CA TRP A 292 -5.35 2.34 14.58
C TRP A 292 -5.27 3.74 15.21
N HIS A 293 -4.42 4.62 14.68
CA HIS A 293 -4.11 5.93 15.25
C HIS A 293 -4.17 7.08 14.23
N ASP A 294 -4.88 6.87 13.12
CA ASP A 294 -4.95 7.78 11.96
C ASP A 294 -5.40 9.21 12.28
N LYS A 295 -6.10 9.43 13.40
CA LYS A 295 -6.56 10.76 13.87
C LYS A 295 -5.61 11.50 14.82
N SER A 296 -4.51 10.88 15.22
CA SER A 296 -3.64 11.43 16.28
C SER A 296 -2.18 11.00 16.15
N LEU A 297 -1.65 11.04 14.93
CA LEU A 297 -0.23 10.84 14.70
C LEU A 297 0.54 12.11 15.07
N PRO A 298 1.80 12.03 15.54
CA PRO A 298 2.70 13.18 15.52
C PRO A 298 2.78 13.79 14.12
N LEU A 299 2.81 15.13 14.06
CA LEU A 299 2.86 15.91 12.81
C LEU A 299 3.91 15.40 11.83
N GLU A 300 5.06 15.13 12.40
CA GLU A 300 6.27 14.61 11.78
C GLU A 300 6.12 13.26 11.06
N TRP A 301 5.12 12.47 11.44
CA TRP A 301 4.87 11.16 10.85
C TRP A 301 3.90 11.26 9.66
N LYS A 302 3.14 12.35 9.56
CA LYS A 302 2.26 12.62 8.42
C LYS A 302 3.06 13.29 7.30
N ARG A 303 3.05 12.68 6.11
CA ARG A 303 3.75 13.17 4.91
C ARG A 303 2.76 13.57 3.82
N HIS A 304 2.94 14.76 3.27
CA HIS A 304 2.14 15.31 2.18
C HIS A 304 2.93 16.45 1.49
N LEU A 305 2.74 16.65 0.18
CA LEU A 305 3.45 17.69 -0.58
C LEU A 305 2.83 19.10 -0.47
N SER A 306 1.65 19.23 0.12
CA SER A 306 0.96 20.51 0.30
C SER A 306 0.73 20.85 1.77
N ALA A 307 1.06 22.08 2.14
CA ALA A 307 0.86 22.67 3.47
C ALA A 307 -0.62 22.72 3.88
N ASN A 308 -1.55 22.77 2.92
CA ASN A 308 -2.98 22.75 3.21
C ASN A 308 -3.41 21.47 3.94
N ALA A 309 -2.70 20.35 3.70
CA ALA A 309 -2.98 19.11 4.41
C ALA A 309 -2.77 19.24 5.94
N TYR A 310 -2.00 20.22 6.40
CA TYR A 310 -1.63 20.41 7.80
C TYR A 310 -2.39 21.53 8.52
N ARG A 311 -3.38 22.16 7.86
CA ARG A 311 -4.04 23.39 8.33
C ARG A 311 -4.63 23.28 9.75
N GLY A 312 -5.07 22.09 10.15
CA GLY A 312 -5.68 21.82 11.47
C GLY A 312 -4.81 21.01 12.44
N ASP A 313 -3.59 20.66 12.04
CA ASP A 313 -2.74 19.75 12.81
C ASP A 313 -1.92 20.50 13.88
N THR A 314 -1.66 19.85 15.01
CA THR A 314 -0.67 20.26 16.03
C THR A 314 0.54 19.33 15.98
N LEU A 315 1.61 19.63 16.74
CA LEU A 315 2.80 18.77 16.80
C LEU A 315 2.47 17.34 17.24
N GLU A 316 1.59 17.19 18.23
CA GLU A 316 1.21 15.91 18.84
C GLU A 316 0.01 15.26 18.15
N LYS A 317 -0.75 16.02 17.36
CA LYS A 317 -2.01 15.56 16.76
C LYS A 317 -2.15 16.07 15.32
N ALA A 318 -1.68 15.24 14.41
CA ALA A 318 -1.96 15.31 13.00
C ALA A 318 -2.83 14.14 12.58
N ALA A 319 -3.93 14.44 11.89
CA ALA A 319 -4.83 13.43 11.36
C ALA A 319 -4.51 13.17 9.89
N MET A 320 -4.59 11.92 9.44
CA MET A 320 -4.79 11.62 8.02
C MET A 320 -5.97 12.44 7.50
N LEU A 321 -5.93 12.86 6.24
CA LEU A 321 -6.98 13.73 5.74
C LEU A 321 -8.31 12.98 5.58
N GLN A 322 -8.23 11.66 5.44
CA GLN A 322 -9.36 10.74 5.51
C GLN A 322 -9.27 9.81 6.72
N THR A 323 -10.42 9.27 7.10
CA THR A 323 -10.49 8.09 7.98
C THR A 323 -10.35 6.82 7.15
N TYR A 324 -10.47 5.66 7.78
CA TYR A 324 -10.42 4.35 7.13
C TYR A 324 -11.22 4.23 5.80
N TRP A 325 -12.37 4.93 5.68
CA TRP A 325 -13.16 4.96 4.43
C TRP A 325 -12.40 5.47 3.21
N GLY A 326 -11.41 6.35 3.40
CA GLY A 326 -10.56 6.89 2.35
C GLY A 326 -9.08 6.51 2.47
N CYS A 327 -8.75 5.57 3.36
CA CYS A 327 -7.38 5.16 3.65
C CYS A 327 -7.15 3.66 3.42
N GLY A 328 -5.88 3.25 3.35
CA GLY A 328 -5.47 1.87 3.16
C GLY A 328 -3.96 1.71 2.93
N ARG A 329 -3.52 0.47 2.69
CA ARG A 329 -2.13 0.11 2.35
C ARG A 329 -2.00 -0.43 0.93
N ILE A 330 -2.98 -1.21 0.47
CA ILE A 330 -3.07 -1.68 -0.93
C ILE A 330 -3.75 -0.63 -1.80
N HIS A 331 -4.88 -0.12 -1.32
CA HIS A 331 -5.72 0.86 -2.02
C HIS A 331 -6.43 1.73 -0.99
N PRO A 332 -6.43 3.06 -1.15
CA PRO A 332 -7.09 3.95 -0.21
C PRO A 332 -8.60 3.94 -0.43
N SER A 333 -9.28 3.03 0.25
CA SER A 333 -10.74 2.95 0.45
C SER A 333 -10.97 1.64 1.20
N THR A 334 -10.98 1.71 2.54
CA THR A 334 -11.08 0.53 3.43
C THR A 334 -10.02 -0.54 3.17
N ASP A 335 -8.78 -0.12 2.83
CA ASP A 335 -7.69 -1.00 2.38
C ASP A 335 -8.10 -1.95 1.23
N GLY A 336 -9.22 -1.69 0.54
CA GLY A 336 -9.84 -2.62 -0.39
C GLY A 336 -10.23 -3.97 0.24
N ILE A 337 -10.70 -3.98 1.49
CA ILE A 337 -11.08 -5.16 2.29
C ILE A 337 -12.04 -6.11 1.57
N SER A 338 -12.85 -5.58 0.65
CA SER A 338 -13.71 -6.37 -0.24
C SER A 338 -12.94 -7.39 -1.08
N GLY A 339 -11.63 -7.21 -1.26
CA GLY A 339 -10.76 -8.17 -1.94
C GLY A 339 -10.12 -9.23 -1.05
N LEU A 340 -10.29 -9.17 0.28
CA LEU A 340 -9.78 -10.17 1.20
C LEU A 340 -10.40 -11.56 0.96
N ASN A 341 -11.67 -11.60 0.54
CA ASN A 341 -12.34 -12.84 0.20
C ASN A 341 -11.60 -13.63 -0.90
N MET A 342 -11.05 -12.94 -1.92
CA MET A 342 -10.31 -13.56 -3.02
C MET A 342 -9.02 -14.20 -2.51
N ILE A 343 -8.33 -13.54 -1.58
CA ILE A 343 -7.12 -14.06 -0.94
C ILE A 343 -7.44 -15.30 -0.11
N CYS A 344 -8.48 -15.24 0.73
CA CYS A 344 -8.89 -16.35 1.59
C CYS A 344 -9.34 -17.56 0.77
N VAL A 345 -10.14 -17.36 -0.29
CA VAL A 345 -10.57 -18.43 -1.20
C VAL A 345 -9.37 -19.07 -1.90
N ALA A 346 -8.46 -18.25 -2.43
CA ALA A 346 -7.29 -18.77 -3.11
C ALA A 346 -6.41 -19.61 -2.18
N TYR A 347 -6.14 -19.11 -0.96
CA TYR A 347 -5.38 -19.85 0.05
C TYR A 347 -6.09 -21.16 0.45
N ASP A 348 -7.40 -21.11 0.72
CA ASP A 348 -8.18 -22.29 1.12
C ASP A 348 -8.16 -23.41 0.07
N LEU A 349 -8.22 -23.05 -1.22
CA LEU A 349 -8.17 -24.02 -2.32
C LEU A 349 -6.81 -24.70 -2.48
N VAL A 350 -5.71 -24.06 -2.07
CA VAL A 350 -4.35 -24.57 -2.36
C VAL A 350 -3.56 -24.98 -1.13
N ALA A 351 -3.99 -24.64 0.10
CA ALA A 351 -3.22 -24.85 1.31
C ALA A 351 -2.87 -26.33 1.58
N GLU A 352 -3.75 -27.26 1.18
CA GLU A 352 -3.51 -28.71 1.31
C GLU A 352 -3.10 -29.39 0.00
N ALA A 353 -2.73 -28.59 -1.02
CA ALA A 353 -2.33 -29.09 -2.31
C ALA A 353 -1.11 -30.04 -2.21
N LYS A 354 -1.15 -31.11 -3.01
CA LYS A 354 -0.06 -32.08 -3.14
C LYS A 354 0.57 -32.00 -4.51
N LYS A 355 1.86 -32.30 -4.58
CA LYS A 355 2.61 -32.53 -5.82
C LYS A 355 2.30 -33.92 -6.37
N GLU A 356 2.77 -34.20 -7.58
CA GLU A 356 2.63 -35.51 -8.22
C GLU A 356 3.20 -36.67 -7.38
N ASP A 357 4.27 -36.42 -6.62
CA ASP A 357 4.90 -37.40 -5.73
C ASP A 357 4.16 -37.58 -4.38
N GLY A 358 3.04 -36.88 -4.17
CA GLY A 358 2.25 -36.89 -2.95
C GLY A 358 2.79 -35.99 -1.83
N SER A 359 3.94 -35.34 -2.03
CA SER A 359 4.47 -34.38 -1.06
C SER A 359 3.62 -33.10 -1.03
N SER A 360 3.67 -32.39 0.09
CA SER A 360 2.92 -31.13 0.24
C SER A 360 3.55 -30.00 -0.58
N VAL A 361 2.72 -29.21 -1.26
CA VAL A 361 3.17 -27.95 -1.90
C VAL A 361 3.64 -26.95 -0.85
N TRP A 362 2.96 -26.94 0.31
CA TRP A 362 3.20 -26.04 1.42
C TRP A 362 3.93 -26.75 2.56
N ASN A 363 4.88 -26.06 3.19
CA ASN A 363 5.30 -26.38 4.54
C ASN A 363 4.54 -25.52 5.58
N GLU A 364 4.62 -25.90 6.86
CA GLU A 364 3.88 -25.23 7.93
C GLU A 364 4.37 -23.80 8.20
N GLU A 365 5.64 -23.49 7.96
CA GLU A 365 6.19 -22.14 8.12
C GLU A 365 5.63 -21.19 7.04
N GLU A 366 5.53 -21.65 5.80
CA GLU A 366 4.94 -20.91 4.68
C GLU A 366 3.45 -20.63 4.93
N LYS A 367 2.69 -21.64 5.39
CA LYS A 367 1.28 -21.47 5.79
C LYS A 367 1.16 -20.42 6.89
N LEU A 368 1.96 -20.57 7.95
CA LEU A 368 1.96 -19.65 9.08
C LEU A 368 2.30 -18.22 8.66
N LYS A 369 3.26 -18.04 7.74
CA LYS A 369 3.63 -16.73 7.20
C LYS A 369 2.45 -16.08 6.48
N VAL A 370 1.76 -16.78 5.59
CA VAL A 370 0.59 -16.22 4.88
C VAL A 370 -0.56 -15.91 5.83
N GLU A 371 -0.88 -16.83 6.74
CA GLU A 371 -1.95 -16.64 7.73
C GLU A 371 -1.68 -15.45 8.65
N ARG A 372 -0.46 -15.37 9.21
CA ARG A 372 -0.07 -14.36 10.21
C ARG A 372 0.23 -13.00 9.58
N ASP A 373 1.05 -12.99 8.54
CA ASP A 373 1.67 -11.76 8.02
C ASP A 373 0.89 -11.18 6.84
N PHE A 374 -0.06 -11.92 6.26
CA PHE A 374 -0.98 -11.38 5.27
C PHE A 374 -2.43 -11.37 5.73
N ILE A 375 -3.04 -12.54 5.94
CA ILE A 375 -4.50 -12.63 6.17
C ILE A 375 -4.89 -11.93 7.49
N LEU A 376 -4.26 -12.29 8.61
CA LEU A 376 -4.55 -11.66 9.90
C LEU A 376 -4.09 -10.20 9.94
N GLU A 377 -2.95 -9.86 9.32
CA GLU A 377 -2.50 -8.48 9.18
C GLU A 377 -3.54 -7.62 8.44
N TYR A 378 -4.22 -8.18 7.43
CA TYR A 378 -5.29 -7.50 6.69
C TYR A 378 -6.53 -7.30 7.56
N VAL A 379 -6.99 -8.36 8.22
CA VAL A 379 -8.19 -8.32 9.07
C VAL A 379 -8.01 -7.34 10.22
N ILE A 380 -6.90 -7.45 10.96
CA ILE A 380 -6.66 -6.63 12.15
C ILE A 380 -6.48 -5.14 11.77
N GLY A 381 -5.90 -4.86 10.60
CA GLY A 381 -5.79 -3.49 10.09
C GLY A 381 -7.15 -2.84 9.78
N ALA A 382 -8.19 -3.65 9.53
CA ALA A 382 -9.55 -3.19 9.29
C ALA A 382 -10.39 -3.02 10.56
N GLU A 383 -9.92 -3.50 11.72
CA GLU A 383 -10.71 -3.50 12.94
C GLU A 383 -11.09 -2.13 13.52
N PRO A 384 -10.27 -1.07 13.40
CA PRO A 384 -10.67 0.27 13.81
C PRO A 384 -12.01 0.73 13.20
N PHE A 385 -12.42 0.15 12.08
CA PHE A 385 -13.68 0.42 11.38
C PHE A 385 -14.86 -0.46 11.80
N VAL A 386 -14.63 -1.59 12.45
CA VAL A 386 -15.75 -2.38 13.01
C VAL A 386 -15.98 -2.06 14.48
N GLY A 387 -15.31 -1.06 15.06
CA GLY A 387 -15.47 -0.68 16.46
C GLY A 387 -14.35 -1.20 17.37
N GLY A 388 -13.25 -1.66 16.78
CA GLY A 388 -12.08 -2.16 17.50
C GLY A 388 -12.18 -3.65 17.85
N GLU A 389 -11.23 -4.10 18.68
CA GLU A 389 -11.06 -5.52 18.99
C GLU A 389 -12.35 -6.17 19.51
N GLY A 390 -12.89 -7.11 18.73
CA GLY A 390 -14.04 -7.94 19.12
C GLY A 390 -15.33 -7.16 19.35
N ARG A 391 -15.44 -5.92 18.85
CA ARG A 391 -16.63 -5.07 18.96
C ARG A 391 -17.20 -4.80 17.58
N ALA A 392 -18.49 -4.44 17.56
CA ALA A 392 -19.24 -3.96 16.40
C ALA A 392 -19.77 -2.53 16.70
N ASP A 393 -19.07 -1.80 17.56
CA ASP A 393 -19.55 -0.61 18.27
C ASP A 393 -18.71 0.57 17.80
N GLU A 394 -19.22 1.33 16.84
CA GLU A 394 -18.41 2.17 15.97
C GLU A 394 -18.55 3.67 16.36
N ASP A 395 -17.43 4.31 16.76
CA ASP A 395 -17.31 5.77 17.02
C ASP A 395 -16.56 6.49 15.86
N ASN A 396 -16.24 5.78 14.77
CA ASN A 396 -15.33 6.21 13.70
C ASN A 396 -15.98 6.30 12.28
N ASN A 397 -17.29 6.04 12.20
CA ASN A 397 -18.16 6.04 11.02
C ASN A 397 -18.78 7.41 10.75
#